data_AF-A0A135VME7-F1
#
_entry.id   AF-A0A135VME7-F1
#
_cell.length_a   1.000
_cell.length_b   1.000
_cell.length_c   1.000
_cell.angle_alpha   90.00
_cell.angle_beta   90.00
_cell.angle_gamma   90.00
#
_symmetry.space_group_name_H-M   'P 1'
#
loop_
_entity.id
_entity.type
_entity.pdbx_description
1 polymer ?
#
loop_
_entity_poly.entity_id
_entity_poly.type
_entity_poly.pdbx_seq_one_letter_code
_entity_poly.pdbx_strand_id
1 'polypeptide(L)'
;MIMNRMEDSLVKTLDEVMHFLENYTIAWHHWLLILSLLKLGGSGTKAQILPVYKREGFSPHAIDKVFQMDLEDLGAAIEVEGGIKNLDEHSTIYLTEDPNFRKFLKKNLRDVVRKFKTQTRD
;
A
#
# COMPACT_ATOMS: atom_id res chain seq x y z
N MET A 1 0.28 33.73 -11.92
CA MET A 1 0.84 32.79 -10.95
C MET A 1 0.68 31.40 -11.53
N ILE A 2 1.73 30.90 -12.21
CA ILE A 2 1.71 29.58 -12.85
C ILE A 2 2.05 28.58 -11.74
N MET A 3 1.03 27.96 -11.15
CA MET A 3 1.26 26.86 -10.21
C MET A 3 1.74 25.63 -10.98
N ASN A 4 2.77 25.03 -10.40
CA ASN A 4 3.65 23.99 -10.91
C ASN A 4 2.86 22.73 -11.31
N ARG A 5 2.54 22.55 -12.60
CA ARG A 5 1.89 21.34 -13.14
C ARG A 5 2.85 20.16 -13.33
N MET A 6 4.12 20.29 -12.94
CA MET A 6 5.17 19.30 -13.21
C MET A 6 5.56 18.44 -12.00
N GLU A 7 5.05 18.72 -10.80
CA GLU A 7 5.33 17.87 -9.62
C GLU A 7 4.30 16.74 -9.41
N ASP A 8 3.10 16.83 -10.01
CA ASP A 8 2.08 15.77 -9.95
C ASP A 8 2.34 14.60 -10.91
N SER A 9 3.34 14.70 -11.81
CA SER A 9 3.53 13.72 -12.90
C SER A 9 4.32 12.47 -12.52
N LEU A 10 4.73 12.31 -11.25
CA LEU A 10 5.56 11.18 -10.79
C LEU A 10 4.81 10.18 -9.91
N VAL A 11 3.59 10.50 -9.49
CA VAL A 11 2.77 9.60 -8.66
C VAL A 11 1.91 8.74 -9.57
N LYS A 12 1.97 7.41 -9.40
CA LYS A 12 1.09 6.50 -10.17
C LYS A 12 -0.38 6.86 -9.93
N THR A 13 -1.12 6.97 -11.01
CA THR A 13 -2.57 7.18 -10.98
C THR A 13 -3.29 5.97 -10.40
N LEU A 14 -4.55 6.15 -9.98
CA LEU A 14 -5.34 5.03 -9.45
C LEU A 14 -5.53 3.91 -10.47
N ASP A 15 -5.71 4.24 -11.75
CA ASP A 15 -5.87 3.25 -12.80
C ASP A 15 -4.59 2.41 -12.98
N GLU A 16 -3.42 3.04 -12.95
CA GLU A 16 -2.12 2.35 -13.01
C GLU A 16 -1.91 1.45 -11.79
N VAL A 17 -2.25 1.93 -10.60
CA VAL A 17 -2.16 1.15 -9.35
C VAL A 17 -3.10 -0.04 -9.39
N MET A 18 -4.36 0.15 -9.82
CA MET A 18 -5.31 -0.95 -9.94
C MET A 18 -4.82 -2.02 -10.92
N HIS A 19 -4.32 -1.62 -12.09
CA HIS A 19 -3.79 -2.56 -13.08
C HIS A 19 -2.57 -3.31 -12.55
N PHE A 20 -1.67 -2.62 -11.84
CA PHE A 20 -0.54 -3.25 -11.17
C PHE A 20 -0.99 -4.30 -10.13
N LEU A 21 -1.98 -3.96 -9.29
CA LEU A 21 -2.50 -4.83 -8.24
C LEU A 21 -3.22 -6.08 -8.75
N GLU A 22 -3.65 -6.11 -10.03
CA GLU A 22 -4.25 -7.31 -10.65
C GLU A 22 -3.24 -8.46 -10.75
N ASN A 23 -1.94 -8.16 -10.90
CA ASN A 23 -0.89 -9.17 -10.88
C ASN A 23 -0.44 -9.48 -9.44
N TYR A 24 -1.23 -10.32 -8.77
CA TYR A 24 -0.99 -10.71 -7.37
C TYR A 24 0.44 -11.17 -7.08
N THR A 25 1.07 -11.95 -7.97
CA THR A 25 2.42 -12.49 -7.72
C THR A 25 3.47 -11.39 -7.62
N ILE A 26 3.32 -10.32 -8.39
CA ILE A 26 4.23 -9.17 -8.36
C ILE A 26 3.84 -8.24 -7.21
N ALA A 27 2.54 -8.01 -7.01
CA ALA A 27 2.02 -7.00 -6.11
C ALA A 27 1.76 -7.49 -4.67
N TRP A 28 2.21 -8.69 -4.29
CA TRP A 28 1.81 -9.28 -3.01
C TRP A 28 2.25 -8.43 -1.81
N HIS A 29 3.42 -7.79 -1.84
CA HIS A 29 3.87 -6.90 -0.75
C HIS A 29 2.93 -5.69 -0.60
N HIS A 30 2.52 -5.09 -1.72
CA HIS A 30 1.62 -3.94 -1.70
C HIS A 30 0.24 -4.32 -1.19
N TRP A 31 -0.22 -5.54 -1.48
CA TRP A 31 -1.45 -6.07 -0.89
C TRP A 31 -1.34 -6.24 0.63
N LEU A 32 -0.17 -6.51 1.22
CA LEU A 32 -0.01 -6.52 2.68
C LEU A 32 -0.34 -5.15 3.28
N LEU A 33 0.17 -4.07 2.68
CA LEU A 33 -0.12 -2.70 3.12
C LEU A 33 -1.61 -2.38 3.03
N ILE A 34 -2.22 -2.64 1.86
CA ILE A 34 -3.66 -2.40 1.64
C ILE A 34 -4.50 -3.20 2.63
N LEU A 35 -4.23 -4.50 2.82
CA LEU A 35 -4.97 -5.35 3.74
C LEU A 35 -4.80 -4.90 5.20
N SER A 36 -3.61 -4.41 5.56
CA SER A 36 -3.35 -3.85 6.89
C SER A 36 -4.17 -2.60 7.14
N LEU A 37 -4.19 -1.67 6.19
CA LEU A 37 -5.01 -0.45 6.27
C LEU A 37 -6.49 -0.77 6.33
N LEU A 38 -6.99 -1.69 5.50
CA LEU A 38 -8.38 -2.14 5.54
C LEU A 38 -8.75 -2.74 6.91
N LYS A 39 -7.86 -3.54 7.50
CA LYS A 39 -8.06 -4.10 8.85
C LYS A 39 -8.11 -3.02 9.93
N LEU A 40 -7.39 -1.92 9.75
CA LEU A 40 -7.35 -0.78 10.67
C LEU A 40 -8.45 0.27 10.39
N GLY A 41 -9.36 0.01 9.45
CA GLY A 41 -10.48 0.92 9.15
C GLY A 41 -10.17 1.98 8.10
N GLY A 42 -9.13 1.77 7.28
CA GLY A 42 -8.73 2.65 6.18
C GLY A 42 -7.56 3.58 6.51
N SER A 43 -7.07 3.58 7.75
CA SER A 43 -5.88 4.36 8.15
C SER A 43 -5.10 3.66 9.25
N GLY A 44 -3.82 3.97 9.39
CA GLY A 44 -2.96 3.43 10.44
C GLY A 44 -1.56 4.02 10.43
N THR A 45 -0.87 3.92 11.56
CA THR A 45 0.53 4.35 11.68
C THR A 45 1.49 3.31 11.12
N LYS A 46 2.70 3.72 10.72
CA LYS A 46 3.77 2.79 10.32
C LYS A 46 4.00 1.71 11.38
N ALA A 47 4.04 2.07 12.67
CA ALA A 47 4.21 1.12 13.78
C ALA A 47 3.12 0.04 13.83
N GLN A 48 1.89 0.37 13.46
CA GLN A 48 0.78 -0.58 13.43
C GLN A 48 0.83 -1.54 12.23
N ILE A 49 1.41 -1.09 11.10
CA ILE A 49 1.43 -1.85 9.84
C ILE A 49 2.70 -2.72 9.72
N LEU A 50 3.86 -2.17 10.04
CA LEU A 50 5.17 -2.83 9.87
C LEU A 50 5.28 -4.23 10.50
N PRO A 51 4.61 -4.57 11.63
CA PRO A 51 4.59 -5.93 12.16
C PRO A 51 4.05 -7.00 11.20
N VAL A 52 3.19 -6.65 10.23
CA VAL A 52 2.71 -7.59 9.21
C VAL A 52 3.87 -8.04 8.32
N TYR A 53 4.65 -7.10 7.81
CA TYR A 53 5.84 -7.40 7.01
C TYR A 53 6.85 -8.27 7.79
N LYS A 54 7.08 -8.02 9.08
CA LYS A 54 7.95 -8.88 9.88
C LYS A 54 7.48 -10.34 9.93
N ARG A 55 6.15 -10.56 10.00
CA ARG A 55 5.57 -11.91 10.01
C ARG A 55 5.70 -12.62 8.66
N GLU A 56 5.68 -11.87 7.56
CA GLU A 56 5.85 -12.41 6.20
C GLU A 56 7.34 -12.64 5.83
N GLY A 57 8.25 -12.56 6.80
CA GLY A 57 9.66 -12.96 6.62
C GLY A 57 10.58 -11.86 6.08
N PHE A 58 10.13 -10.61 6.02
CA PHE A 58 11.00 -9.50 5.62
C PHE A 58 12.12 -9.26 6.63
N SER A 59 13.36 -9.22 6.14
CA SER A 59 14.54 -8.91 6.96
C SER A 59 14.41 -7.53 7.61
N PRO A 60 14.78 -7.35 8.89
CA PRO A 60 14.81 -6.05 9.56
C PRO A 60 15.61 -4.98 8.80
N HIS A 61 16.63 -5.38 8.03
CA HIS A 61 17.49 -4.47 7.27
C HIS A 61 16.86 -4.00 5.95
N ALA A 62 15.85 -4.71 5.45
CA ALA A 62 15.20 -4.43 4.17
C ALA A 62 13.77 -3.89 4.34
N ILE A 63 13.13 -4.17 5.48
CA ILE A 63 11.71 -3.92 5.71
C ILE A 63 11.34 -2.45 5.56
N ASP A 64 12.16 -1.51 6.05
CA ASP A 64 11.87 -0.08 5.92
C ASP A 64 11.95 0.39 4.46
N LYS A 65 12.93 -0.13 3.71
CA LYS A 65 13.09 0.17 2.28
C LYS A 65 11.93 -0.40 1.46
N VAL A 66 11.53 -1.64 1.74
CA VAL A 66 10.36 -2.26 1.08
C VAL A 66 9.09 -1.49 1.40
N PHE A 67 8.89 -1.14 2.67
CA PHE A 67 7.71 -0.38 3.10
C PHE A 67 7.64 0.99 2.41
N GLN A 68 8.75 1.71 2.31
CA GLN A 68 8.81 2.97 1.58
C GLN A 68 8.53 2.78 0.08
N MET A 69 9.13 1.77 -0.54
CA MET A 69 8.87 1.43 -1.95
C MET A 69 7.39 1.12 -2.19
N ASP A 70 6.74 0.35 -1.31
CA ASP A 70 5.31 0.04 -1.41
C ASP A 70 4.45 1.32 -1.34
N LEU A 71 4.83 2.30 -0.50
CA LEU A 71 4.13 3.59 -0.43
C LEU A 71 4.29 4.40 -1.72
N GLU A 72 5.51 4.46 -2.26
CA GLU A 72 5.79 5.14 -3.52
C GLU A 72 5.06 4.48 -4.69
N ASP A 73 5.07 3.14 -4.74
CA ASP A 73 4.47 2.35 -5.81
C ASP A 73 2.95 2.33 -5.78
N LEU A 74 2.32 2.46 -4.60
CA LEU A 74 0.88 2.58 -4.46
C LEU A 74 0.34 3.97 -4.78
N GLY A 75 1.21 4.98 -4.88
CA GLY A 75 0.90 6.30 -5.42
C GLY A 75 -0.45 6.84 -4.93
N ALA A 76 -1.34 7.19 -5.86
CA ALA A 76 -2.64 7.79 -5.55
C ALA A 76 -3.59 6.90 -4.70
N ALA A 77 -3.30 5.61 -4.53
CA ALA A 77 -4.09 4.74 -3.67
C ALA A 77 -3.82 4.98 -2.17
N ILE A 78 -2.72 5.65 -1.83
CA ILE A 78 -2.31 5.93 -0.46
C ILE A 78 -1.95 7.39 -0.29
N GLU A 79 -2.28 7.93 0.87
CA GLU A 79 -1.82 9.23 1.34
C GLU A 79 -1.00 9.05 2.63
N VAL A 80 0.09 9.77 2.75
CA VAL A 80 0.94 9.78 3.95
C VAL A 80 0.93 11.17 4.55
N GLU A 81 0.55 11.28 5.82
CA GLU A 81 0.58 12.55 6.55
C GLU A 81 2.01 13.09 6.60
N GLY A 82 2.23 14.31 6.08
CA GLY A 82 3.57 14.90 5.99
C GLY A 82 4.46 14.35 4.86
N GLY A 83 3.94 13.42 4.04
CA GLY A 83 4.63 12.87 2.87
C GLY A 83 5.60 11.72 3.16
N ILE A 84 6.15 11.12 2.10
CA ILE A 84 6.91 9.85 2.17
C ILE A 84 8.39 10.05 2.58
N LYS A 85 8.94 11.26 2.47
CA LYS A 85 10.40 11.50 2.59
C LYS A 85 10.98 11.37 4.00
N ASN A 86 10.15 11.42 5.05
CA ASN A 86 10.60 11.39 6.45
C ASN A 86 9.71 10.48 7.31
N LEU A 87 9.47 9.25 6.86
CA LEU A 87 8.64 8.29 7.57
C LEU A 87 9.29 7.87 8.90
N ASP A 88 8.60 8.13 10.00
CA ASP A 88 8.87 7.58 11.32
C ASP A 88 7.79 6.56 11.74
N GLU A 89 7.89 6.02 12.95
CA GLU A 89 6.96 5.04 13.46
C GLU A 89 5.54 5.58 13.71
N HIS A 90 5.41 6.90 13.89
CA HIS A 90 4.15 7.60 14.16
C HIS A 90 3.47 8.13 12.90
N SER A 91 4.17 8.14 11.76
CA SER A 91 3.66 8.60 10.48
C SER A 91 2.37 7.88 10.11
N THR A 92 1.31 8.65 9.87
CA THR A 92 -0.03 8.12 9.55
C THR A 92 -0.17 7.90 8.05
N ILE A 93 -0.68 6.73 7.69
CA ILE A 93 -0.94 6.32 6.32
C ILE A 93 -2.44 6.10 6.15
N TYR A 94 -3.00 6.65 5.07
CA TYR A 94 -4.41 6.59 4.73
C TYR A 94 -4.60 5.88 3.40
N LEU A 95 -5.61 5.02 3.33
CA LEU A 95 -6.08 4.44 2.09
C LEU A 95 -7.07 5.40 1.43
N THR A 96 -6.94 5.62 0.12
CA THR A 96 -7.84 6.50 -0.61
C THR A 96 -9.32 6.15 -0.42
N GLU A 97 -10.16 7.18 -0.36
CA GLU A 97 -11.62 7.02 -0.31
C GLU A 97 -12.27 6.92 -1.69
N ASP A 98 -11.47 6.98 -2.77
CA ASP A 98 -11.95 6.97 -4.15
C ASP A 98 -12.96 5.81 -4.40
N PRO A 99 -14.17 6.10 -4.90
CA PRO A 99 -15.20 5.08 -5.09
C PRO A 99 -14.80 3.96 -6.07
N ASN A 100 -14.00 4.27 -7.10
CA ASN A 100 -13.54 3.28 -8.07
C ASN A 100 -12.54 2.33 -7.42
N PHE A 101 -11.59 2.87 -6.67
CA PHE A 101 -10.63 2.05 -5.94
C PHE A 101 -11.32 1.18 -4.86
N ARG A 102 -12.27 1.75 -4.10
CA ARG A 102 -13.08 0.97 -3.14
C ARG A 102 -13.85 -0.17 -3.80
N LYS A 103 -14.39 0.05 -5.00
CA LYS A 103 -15.07 -1.00 -5.79
C LYS A 103 -14.08 -2.08 -6.26
N PHE A 104 -12.91 -1.68 -6.73
CA PHE A 104 -11.82 -2.59 -7.11
C PHE A 104 -11.39 -3.47 -5.92
N LEU A 105 -11.16 -2.89 -4.75
CA LEU A 105 -10.80 -3.64 -3.54
C LEU A 105 -11.87 -4.67 -3.20
N LYS A 106 -13.15 -4.26 -3.15
CA LYS A 106 -14.27 -5.19 -2.86
C LYS A 106 -14.33 -6.37 -3.83
N LYS A 107 -14.05 -6.14 -5.12
CA LYS A 107 -14.03 -7.19 -6.16
C LYS A 107 -12.90 -8.20 -5.94
N ASN A 108 -11.71 -7.72 -5.57
CA ASN A 108 -10.49 -8.55 -5.55
C ASN A 108 -10.16 -9.14 -4.17
N LEU A 109 -10.67 -8.55 -3.08
CA LEU A 109 -10.26 -8.86 -1.71
C LEU A 109 -10.32 -10.35 -1.38
N ARG A 110 -11.42 -11.02 -1.75
CA ARG A 110 -11.64 -12.44 -1.45
C ARG A 110 -10.56 -13.32 -2.08
N ASP A 111 -10.24 -13.07 -3.34
CA ASP A 111 -9.26 -13.86 -4.08
C ASP A 111 -7.84 -13.60 -3.59
N VAL A 112 -7.51 -12.35 -3.30
CA VAL A 112 -6.22 -11.95 -2.71
C VAL A 112 -6.03 -12.65 -1.35
N VAL A 113 -6.99 -12.54 -0.43
CA VAL A 113 -6.91 -13.19 0.89
C VAL A 113 -6.80 -14.71 0.77
N ARG A 114 -7.48 -15.33 -0.21
CA ARG A 114 -7.35 -16.78 -0.46
C ARG A 114 -5.93 -17.12 -0.89
N LYS A 115 -5.33 -16.37 -1.83
CA LYS A 115 -3.97 -16.61 -2.32
C LYS A 115 -2.92 -16.45 -1.20
N PHE A 116 -3.06 -15.45 -0.33
CA PHE A 116 -2.19 -15.29 0.84
C PHE A 116 -2.21 -16.52 1.75
N LYS A 117 -3.41 -17.03 2.07
CA LYS A 117 -3.55 -18.21 2.92
C LYS A 117 -2.95 -19.47 2.32
N THR A 118 -2.97 -19.59 1.00
CA THR A 118 -2.33 -20.71 0.30
C THR A 118 -0.81 -20.59 0.35
N GLN A 119 -0.23 -19.41 0.09
CA GLN A 119 1.21 -19.18 0.18
C GLN A 119 1.81 -19.47 1.56
N THR A 120 1.08 -19.20 2.65
CA THR A 120 1.58 -19.48 4.02
C THR A 120 1.56 -20.98 4.41
N ARG A 121 1.06 -21.87 3.53
CA ARG A 121 0.88 -23.30 3.82
C ARG A 121 1.85 -24.21 3.06
N ASP A 122 2.61 -23.66 2.13
CA ASP A 122 3.68 -24.35 1.40
C ASP A 122 5.04 -23.95 1.97
#